data_AF-A0A958SC89-F1
#
_entry.id   AF-A0A958SC89-F1
#
_cell.length_a   1.000
_cell.length_b   1.000
_cell.length_c   1.000
_cell.angle_alpha   90.00
_cell.angle_beta   90.00
_cell.angle_gamma   90.00
#
_symmetry.space_group_name_H-M   'P 1'
#
loop_
_entity.id
_entity.type
_entity.pdbx_description
1 polymer ?
#
loop_
_entity_poly.entity_id
_entity_poly.type
_entity_poly.pdbx_seq_one_letter_code
_entity_poly.pdbx_strand_id
1 'polypeptide(L)' 'GRVNPYQSKKMAARMQALESKNPVLLKVNFGAGHGRGTKRSDRISQQADVFAFLFKELGL' A
#
# COMPACT_ATOMS: atom_id res chain seq x y z
N GLY A 1 -3.34 -15.73 7.81
CA GLY A 1 -2.41 -14.57 7.71
C GLY A 1 -2.14 -14.05 9.10
N ARG A 2 -0.89 -13.69 9.44
CA ARG A 2 -0.51 -13.31 10.81
C ARG A 2 -1.20 -12.02 11.28
N VAL A 3 -1.45 -11.08 10.37
CA VAL A 3 -2.26 -9.86 10.62
C VAL A 3 -3.47 -9.86 9.70
N ASN A 4 -4.63 -9.48 10.25
CA ASN A 4 -5.88 -9.39 9.51
C ASN A 4 -5.88 -8.14 8.60
N PRO A 5 -6.11 -8.28 7.28
CA PRO A 5 -6.20 -7.15 6.34
C PRO A 5 -7.21 -6.06 6.71
N TYR A 6 -8.21 -6.39 7.55
CA TYR A 6 -9.21 -5.45 8.03
C TYR A 6 -8.61 -4.26 8.79
N GLN A 7 -7.44 -4.42 9.42
CA GLN A 7 -6.79 -3.31 10.13
C GLN A 7 -6.40 -2.18 9.17
N SER A 8 -5.72 -2.51 8.07
CA SER A 8 -5.32 -1.54 7.05
C SER A 8 -6.52 -0.89 6.36
N LYS A 9 -7.60 -1.66 6.11
CA LYS A 9 -8.83 -1.12 5.49
C LYS A 9 -9.50 -0.06 6.35
N LYS A 10 -9.67 -0.30 7.66
CA LYS A 10 -10.29 0.67 8.58
C LYS A 10 -9.49 1.98 8.66
N MET A 11 -8.16 1.87 8.74
CA MET A 11 -7.29 3.04 8.82
C MET A 11 -7.38 3.87 7.54
N ALA A 12 -7.24 3.22 6.37
CA ALA A 12 -7.32 3.91 5.08
C ALA A 12 -8.67 4.61 4.90
N ALA A 13 -9.78 3.94 5.20
CA ALA A 13 -11.12 4.53 5.12
C ALA A 13 -11.27 5.76 6.01
N ARG A 14 -10.76 5.71 7.25
CA ARG A 14 -10.77 6.86 8.16
C ARG A 14 -9.93 8.01 7.63
N MET A 15 -8.73 7.74 7.13
CA MET A 15 -7.84 8.78 6.62
C MET A 15 -8.37 9.41 5.33
N GLN A 16 -9.06 8.64 4.48
CA GLN A 16 -9.74 9.15 3.28
C GLN A 16 -11.00 9.96 3.60
N ALA A 17 -11.66 9.67 4.71
CA ALA A 17 -12.81 10.45 5.18
C ALA A 17 -12.42 11.80 5.81
N LEU A 18 -11.12 12.00 6.10
CA LEU A 18 -10.59 13.31 6.50
C LEU A 18 -10.27 14.13 5.25
N GLU A 19 -10.52 15.44 5.30
CA GLU A 19 -10.11 16.36 4.23
C GLU A 19 -8.58 16.56 4.26
N SER A 20 -7.85 15.61 3.67
CA SER A 20 -6.41 15.69 3.47
C SER A 20 -6.10 16.28 2.10
N LYS A 21 -5.17 17.24 2.05
CA LYS A 21 -4.59 17.75 0.79
C LYS A 21 -3.69 16.71 0.11
N ASN A 22 -3.14 15.78 0.89
CA ASN A 22 -2.24 14.74 0.41
C ASN A 22 -3.03 13.45 0.13
N PRO A 23 -2.71 12.71 -0.95
CA PRO A 23 -3.42 11.50 -1.33
C PRO A 23 -3.20 10.37 -0.31
N VAL A 24 -4.30 9.71 0.06
CA VAL A 24 -4.30 8.53 0.93
C VAL A 24 -4.71 7.31 0.10
N LEU A 25 -3.77 6.40 -0.14
CA LEU A 25 -3.96 5.22 -0.99
C LEU A 25 -3.73 3.93 -0.20
N LEU A 26 -4.58 2.91 -0.45
CA LEU A 26 -4.40 1.55 0.07
C LEU A 26 -4.24 0.57 -1.09
N LYS A 27 -3.01 0.08 -1.29
CA LYS A 27 -2.72 -0.99 -2.25
C LYS A 27 -2.92 -2.36 -1.58
N VAL A 28 -3.79 -3.18 -2.15
CA VAL A 28 -4.05 -4.56 -1.70
C VAL A 28 -3.61 -5.54 -2.78
N ASN A 29 -2.80 -6.52 -2.41
CA ASN A 29 -2.49 -7.65 -3.29
C ASN A 29 -3.28 -8.87 -2.84
N PHE A 30 -4.28 -9.26 -3.64
CA PHE A 30 -5.20 -10.36 -3.33
C PHE A 30 -4.55 -11.76 -3.46
N GLY A 31 -3.43 -11.87 -4.18
CA GLY A 31 -2.70 -13.13 -4.36
C GLY A 31 -1.52 -13.32 -3.40
N ALA A 32 -1.18 -12.32 -2.58
CA ALA A 32 -0.02 -12.35 -1.70
C ALA A 32 -0.40 -12.51 -0.22
N GLY A 33 0.34 -13.37 0.48
CA GLY A 33 0.24 -13.54 1.93
C GLY A 33 1.09 -12.54 2.71
N HIS A 34 1.56 -12.93 3.90
CA HIS A 34 2.31 -12.08 4.83
C HIS A 34 3.76 -11.77 4.43
N GLY A 35 4.09 -11.86 3.14
CA GLY A 35 5.44 -11.64 2.61
C GLY A 35 6.30 -12.90 2.45
N ARG A 36 5.97 -14.03 3.10
CA ARG A 36 6.67 -15.30 2.88
C ARG A 36 6.17 -15.96 1.60
N GLY A 37 7.07 -16.15 0.63
CA GLY A 37 6.75 -16.77 -0.65
C GLY A 37 6.19 -15.82 -1.72
N THR A 38 6.19 -14.50 -1.47
CA THR A 38 5.81 -13.51 -2.49
C THR A 38 6.74 -13.63 -3.71
N LYS A 39 6.17 -13.75 -4.91
CA LYS A 39 6.94 -13.89 -6.16
C LYS A 39 7.91 -12.72 -6.29
N ARG A 40 9.10 -12.97 -6.84
CA ARG A 40 10.10 -11.91 -7.07
C ARG A 40 9.53 -10.77 -7.92
N SER A 41 8.71 -11.09 -8.92
CA SER A 41 7.97 -10.11 -9.73
C SER A 41 7.11 -9.18 -8.87
N ASP A 42 6.33 -9.76 -7.95
CA ASP A 42 5.42 -8.99 -7.09
C ASP A 42 6.20 -8.08 -6.14
N ARG A 43 7.39 -8.51 -5.68
CA ARG A 43 8.29 -7.68 -4.86
C ARG A 43 8.83 -6.49 -5.65
N ILE A 44 9.24 -6.70 -6.89
CA ILE A 44 9.72 -5.62 -7.78
C ILE A 44 8.60 -4.63 -8.05
N SER A 45 7.40 -5.09 -8.41
CA SER A 45 6.24 -4.21 -8.64
C SER A 45 5.81 -3.47 -7.37
N GLN A 46 5.88 -4.11 -6.20
CA GLN A 46 5.62 -3.41 -4.93
C GLN A 46 6.63 -2.29 -4.68
N GLN A 47 7.91 -2.55 -4.93
CA GLN A 47 8.96 -1.56 -4.70
C GLN A 47 8.89 -0.40 -5.70
N ALA A 48 8.61 -0.70 -6.97
CA ALA A 48 8.43 0.30 -8.02
C ALA A 48 7.28 1.26 -7.66
N ASP A 49 6.14 0.73 -7.23
CA ASP A 49 4.99 1.56 -6.85
C ASP A 49 5.28 2.44 -5.61
N VAL A 50 6.03 1.91 -4.63
CA VAL A 50 6.43 2.70 -3.46
C VAL A 50 7.34 3.86 -3.87
N PHE A 51 8.36 3.62 -4.69
CA PHE A 51 9.25 4.68 -5.14
C PHE A 51 8.55 5.68 -6.06
N ALA A 52 7.70 5.22 -6.97
CA ALA A 52 6.92 6.11 -7.83
C ALA A 52 6.01 7.04 -7.03
N PHE A 53 5.35 6.51 -5.99
CA PHE A 53 4.55 7.33 -5.06
C PHE A 53 5.42 8.34 -4.31
N LEU A 54 6.57 7.92 -3.77
CA LEU A 54 7.47 8.81 -3.05
C LEU A 54 8.03 9.92 -3.94
N PHE A 55 8.47 9.62 -5.15
CA PHE A 55 8.97 10.64 -6.07
C PHE A 55 7.88 11.66 -6.43
N LYS A 56 6.66 11.18 -6.70
CA LYS A 56 5.53 12.06 -6.98
C LYS A 56 5.19 12.99 -5.81
N GLU A 57 5.09 12.46 -4.60
CA GLU A 57 4.67 13.25 -3.42
C GLU A 57 5.79 14.15 -2.87
N LEU A 58 7.06 13.81 -3.12
CA LEU A 58 8.22 14.61 -2.71
C LEU A 58 8.69 15.60 -3.80
N GLY A 59 8.09 15.56 -4.99
CA GLY A 59 8.43 16.47 -6.10
C GLY A 59 9.80 16.19 -6.74
N LEU A 60 10.20 14.91 -6.81
CA LEU A 60 11.43 14.43 -7.44
C LEU A 60 11.20 13.99 -8.89
#